data_AF-A0A2S7UC33-F1
#
_entry.id   AF-A0A2S7UC33-F1
#
_cell.length_a   1.000
_cell.length_b   1.000
_cell.length_c   1.000
_cell.angle_alpha   90.00
_cell.angle_beta   90.00
_cell.angle_gamma   90.00
#
_symmetry.space_group_name_H-M   'P 1'
#
loop_
_entity.id
_entity.type
_entity.pdbx_description
1 polymer ?
#
loop_
_entity_poly.entity_id
_entity_poly.type
_entity_poly.pdbx_seq_one_letter_code
_entity_poly.pdbx_strand_id
1 'polypeptide(L)'
;MEKDIYLQQIDYFKGARVLHYFEFVEPQEVKDEYFNVHEIHAVVICDYEGEETMLFYLDDGLEVVLEFEFMIPKQAKEQAATDFNGIDIQWKNR
;
A
#
# COMPACT_ATOMS: atom_id res chain seq x y z
N MET A 1 -7.51 8.99 18.27
CA MET A 1 -7.33 10.41 17.92
C MET A 1 -5.94 10.69 17.36
N GLU A 2 -4.96 9.78 17.50
CA GLU A 2 -3.71 9.84 16.72
C GLU A 2 -3.88 9.28 15.29
N LYS A 3 -4.73 8.25 15.09
CA LYS A 3 -4.89 7.54 13.79
C LYS A 3 -5.29 8.37 12.56
N ASP A 4 -5.95 9.52 12.74
CA ASP A 4 -6.33 10.41 11.62
C ASP A 4 -5.18 11.30 11.12
N ILE A 5 -4.09 11.42 11.89
CA ILE A 5 -2.88 12.18 11.50
C ILE A 5 -2.04 11.41 10.47
N TYR A 6 -2.17 10.08 10.41
CA TYR A 6 -1.33 9.18 9.60
C TYR A 6 -1.61 9.25 8.10
N LEU A 7 -2.86 9.52 7.69
CA LEU A 7 -3.20 9.74 6.27
C LEU A 7 -2.66 11.08 5.73
N GLN A 8 -2.46 12.06 6.60
CA GLN A 8 -1.84 13.34 6.22
C GLN A 8 -0.33 13.22 6.01
N GLN A 9 0.31 12.17 6.52
CA GLN A 9 1.71 11.87 6.21
C GLN A 9 1.89 11.14 4.87
N ILE A 10 0.83 10.63 4.25
CA ILE A 10 0.89 10.21 2.84
C ILE A 10 0.85 11.43 1.90
N ASP A 11 0.45 12.61 2.38
CA ASP A 11 0.67 13.87 1.64
C ASP A 11 2.19 14.21 1.50
N TYR A 12 3.09 13.44 2.16
CA TYR A 12 4.55 13.49 1.99
C TYR A 12 5.00 13.07 0.59
N PHE A 13 4.17 12.32 -0.16
CA PHE A 13 4.39 12.01 -1.58
C PHE A 13 3.79 13.13 -2.45
N LYS A 14 4.43 14.29 -2.54
CA LYS A 14 3.91 15.52 -3.19
C LYS A 14 3.41 15.44 -4.65
N GLY A 15 3.40 14.27 -5.29
CA GLY A 15 2.79 14.01 -6.61
C GLY A 15 1.74 12.89 -6.63
N ALA A 16 1.48 12.20 -5.51
CA ALA A 16 0.64 11.01 -5.45
C ALA A 16 -0.61 11.20 -4.58
N ARG A 17 -1.80 10.99 -5.14
CA ARG A 17 -3.09 11.05 -4.45
C ARG A 17 -3.52 9.66 -3.99
N VAL A 18 -3.62 9.46 -2.68
CA VAL A 18 -4.18 8.21 -2.13
C VAL A 18 -5.62 7.99 -2.58
N LEU A 19 -5.88 6.80 -3.13
CA LEU A 19 -7.20 6.33 -3.52
C LEU A 19 -7.75 5.32 -2.52
N HIS A 20 -6.91 4.36 -2.13
CA HIS A 20 -7.28 3.29 -1.23
C HIS A 20 -6.16 2.99 -0.25
N TYR A 21 -6.51 2.54 0.94
CA TYR A 21 -5.53 2.04 1.90
C TYR A 21 -6.11 0.93 2.77
N PHE A 22 -5.23 0.12 3.34
CA PHE A 22 -5.57 -0.90 4.32
C PHE A 22 -4.42 -1.04 5.32
N GLU A 23 -4.77 -1.13 6.61
CA GLU A 23 -3.84 -1.40 7.71
C GLU A 23 -4.09 -2.84 8.16
N PHE A 24 -3.04 -3.65 8.23
CA PHE A 24 -3.17 -4.97 8.82
C PHE A 24 -3.29 -4.87 10.35
N VAL A 25 -4.04 -5.80 10.95
CA VAL A 25 -4.11 -5.93 12.41
C VAL A 25 -2.81 -6.50 12.96
N GLU A 26 -2.21 -7.44 12.22
CA GLU A 26 -0.91 -8.04 12.46
C GLU A 26 -0.09 -7.95 11.16
N PRO A 27 1.21 -7.63 11.21
CA PRO A 27 2.03 -7.49 10.02
C PRO A 27 2.07 -8.77 9.19
N GLN A 28 2.19 -8.61 7.88
CA GLN A 28 2.23 -9.72 6.93
C GLN A 28 3.60 -9.78 6.26
N GLU A 29 4.19 -10.98 6.18
CA GLU A 29 5.48 -11.18 5.52
C GLU A 29 5.30 -11.31 4.00
N VAL A 30 6.04 -10.51 3.24
CA VAL A 30 6.14 -10.63 1.78
C VAL A 30 7.60 -10.82 1.38
N LYS A 31 7.84 -11.70 0.40
CA LYS A 31 9.18 -11.89 -0.18
C LYS A 31 9.29 -11.14 -1.49
N ASP A 32 10.37 -10.37 -1.64
CA ASP A 32 10.69 -9.73 -2.91
C ASP A 32 11.36 -10.70 -3.90
N GLU A 33 11.68 -10.20 -5.10
CA GLU A 33 12.34 -10.96 -6.16
C GLU A 33 13.77 -11.44 -5.80
N TYR A 34 14.38 -10.86 -4.77
CA TYR A 34 15.70 -11.23 -4.24
C TYR A 34 15.61 -12.11 -2.99
N PHE A 35 14.41 -12.58 -2.64
CA PHE A 35 14.13 -13.40 -1.46
C PHE A 35 14.33 -12.69 -0.11
N ASN A 36 14.38 -11.35 -0.08
CA ASN A 36 14.33 -10.62 1.18
C ASN A 36 12.91 -10.66 1.73
N VAL A 37 12.78 -10.81 3.05
CA VAL A 37 11.49 -10.79 3.75
C VAL A 37 11.22 -9.38 4.24
N HIS A 38 10.05 -8.86 3.90
CA HIS A 38 9.55 -7.55 4.32
C HIS A 38 8.34 -7.75 5.22
N GLU A 39 8.32 -7.10 6.38
CA GLU A 39 7.15 -7.07 7.27
C GLU A 39 6.25 -5.91 6.88
N ILE A 40 5.07 -6.22 6.35
CA ILE A 40 4.14 -5.22 5.81
C ILE A 40 3.05 -4.93 6.84
N HIS A 41 2.96 -3.68 7.24
CA HIS A 41 1.97 -3.17 8.20
C HIS A 41 0.79 -2.50 7.51
N ALA A 42 0.99 -1.92 6.32
CA ALA A 42 -0.07 -1.30 5.55
C ALA A 42 0.18 -1.39 4.04
N VAL A 43 -0.91 -1.29 3.29
CA VAL A 43 -0.89 -1.19 1.83
C VAL A 43 -1.68 0.03 1.36
N VAL A 44 -1.15 0.73 0.37
CA VAL A 44 -1.72 1.97 -0.16
C VAL A 44 -1.76 1.92 -1.67
N ILE A 45 -2.90 2.28 -2.25
CA ILE A 45 -3.05 2.51 -3.69
C ILE A 45 -3.21 4.01 -3.91
N CYS A 46 -2.39 4.58 -4.76
CA CYS A 46 -2.48 5.99 -5.12
C CYS A 46 -2.43 6.22 -6.63
N ASP A 47 -2.97 7.35 -7.04
CA ASP A 47 -2.87 7.93 -8.37
C ASP A 47 -1.66 8.86 -8.39
N TYR A 48 -0.66 8.54 -9.21
CA TYR A 48 0.55 9.33 -9.36
C TYR A 48 0.40 10.24 -10.59
N GLU A 49 0.28 11.54 -10.33
CA GLU A 49 0.14 12.60 -11.34
C GLU A 49 -0.99 12.42 -12.38
N GLY A 50 -1.96 11.51 -12.16
CA GLY A 50 -3.04 11.22 -13.10
C GLY A 50 -2.65 10.29 -14.25
N GLU A 51 -1.41 9.77 -14.25
CA GLU A 51 -0.86 8.94 -15.31
C GLU A 51 -0.78 7.46 -14.91
N GLU A 52 -0.43 7.19 -13.64
CA GLU A 52 -0.11 5.85 -13.17
C GLU A 52 -0.76 5.55 -11.82
N THR A 53 -1.09 4.28 -11.58
CA THR A 53 -1.55 3.79 -10.29
C THR A 53 -0.38 3.10 -9.59
N MET A 54 0.02 3.61 -8.43
CA MET A 54 1.03 2.97 -7.59
C MET A 54 0.39 2.14 -6.47
N LEU A 55 0.96 0.98 -6.20
CA LEU A 55 0.71 0.18 -4.99
C LEU A 55 1.97 0.20 -4.13
N PHE A 56 1.83 0.67 -2.89
CA PHE A 56 2.91 0.72 -1.92
C PHE A 56 2.64 -0.21 -0.75
N TYR A 57 3.66 -0.96 -0.36
CA TYR A 57 3.69 -1.73 0.88
C TYR A 57 4.58 -1.00 1.88
N LEU A 58 4.06 -0.84 3.09
CA LEU A 58 4.65 0.00 4.13
C LEU A 58 5.05 -0.85 5.34
N ASP A 59 6.19 -0.55 5.94
CA ASP A 59 6.65 -1.15 7.20
C ASP A 59 6.02 -0.49 8.44
N ASP A 60 6.54 -0.80 9.63
CA ASP A 60 6.07 -0.26 10.92
C ASP A 60 6.30 1.25 11.07
N GLY A 61 7.34 1.77 10.42
CA GLY A 61 7.67 3.18 10.29
C GLY A 61 6.87 3.92 9.23
N LEU A 62 6.02 3.20 8.47
CA LEU A 62 5.31 3.68 7.29
C LEU A 62 6.24 4.08 6.14
N GLU A 63 7.45 3.53 6.12
CA GLU A 63 8.37 3.68 5.00
C GLU A 63 7.97 2.71 3.87
N VAL A 64 8.12 3.16 2.62
CA VAL A 64 7.84 2.29 1.45
C VAL A 64 8.97 1.28 1.35
N VAL A 65 8.62 0.00 1.54
CA VAL A 65 9.56 -1.11 1.41
C VAL A 65 9.41 -1.83 0.06
N LEU A 66 8.21 -1.81 -0.52
CA LEU A 66 7.95 -2.31 -1.87
C LEU A 66 6.98 -1.39 -2.62
N GLU A 67 7.22 -1.24 -3.91
CA GLU A 67 6.40 -0.44 -4.81
C GLU A 67 6.12 -1.18 -6.12
N PHE A 68 4.93 -0.96 -6.66
CA PHE A 68 4.49 -1.56 -7.91
C PHE A 68 3.70 -0.55 -8.74
N GLU A 69 4.01 -0.50 -10.03
CA GLU A 69 3.37 0.36 -11.02
C GLU A 69 2.27 -0.39 -11.78
N PHE A 70 1.11 0.26 -11.91
CA PHE A 70 -0.04 -0.27 -12.63
C PHE A 70 -0.73 0.81 -13.46
N MET A 71 -1.52 0.38 -14.44
CA MET A 71 -2.33 1.31 -15.24
C MET A 71 -3.62 1.71 -14.53
N ILE A 72 -4.19 0.82 -13.69
CA ILE A 72 -5.46 1.06 -13.01
C ILE A 72 -5.50 0.45 -11.59
N PRO A 73 -6.31 1.02 -10.66
CA PRO A 73 -6.44 0.52 -9.28
C PRO A 73 -6.87 -0.93 -9.15
N LYS A 74 -7.59 -1.48 -10.15
CA LYS A 74 -8.02 -2.88 -10.12
C LYS A 74 -6.84 -3.84 -10.13
N GLN A 75 -5.81 -3.55 -10.93
CA GLN A 75 -4.61 -4.38 -11.04
C GLN A 75 -3.80 -4.35 -9.74
N ALA A 76 -3.67 -3.17 -9.13
CA ALA A 76 -3.07 -3.01 -7.80
C ALA A 76 -3.79 -3.86 -6.73
N LYS A 77 -5.13 -3.88 -6.75
CA LYS A 77 -5.91 -4.73 -5.83
C LYS A 77 -5.71 -6.22 -6.09
N GLU A 78 -5.59 -6.62 -7.35
CA GLU A 78 -5.34 -8.02 -7.73
C GLU A 78 -3.93 -8.48 -7.31
N GLN A 79 -2.93 -7.60 -7.44
CA GLN A 79 -1.58 -7.87 -6.94
C GLN A 79 -1.59 -8.05 -5.42
N ALA A 80 -2.15 -7.10 -4.67
CA ALA A 80 -2.25 -7.22 -3.21
C ALA A 80 -3.01 -8.48 -2.78
N ALA A 81 -4.10 -8.85 -3.46
CA ALA A 81 -4.84 -10.08 -3.17
C ALA A 81 -4.02 -11.36 -3.45
N THR A 82 -3.05 -11.28 -4.37
CA THR A 82 -2.14 -12.38 -4.69
C THR A 82 -1.06 -12.51 -3.61
N ASP A 83 -0.44 -11.39 -3.23
CA ASP A 83 0.66 -11.38 -2.26
C ASP A 83 0.17 -11.69 -0.84
N PHE A 84 -1.02 -11.21 -0.47
CA PHE A 84 -1.64 -11.44 0.84
C PHE A 84 -2.75 -12.49 0.74
N ASN A 85 -2.44 -13.63 0.13
CA ASN A 85 -3.43 -14.68 -0.11
C ASN A 85 -4.09 -15.16 1.21
N GLY A 86 -5.42 -15.18 1.23
CA GLY A 86 -6.19 -15.58 2.41
C GLY A 86 -6.46 -14.44 3.40
N ILE A 87 -5.92 -13.24 3.17
CA ILE A 87 -6.29 -12.05 3.93
C ILE A 87 -7.42 -11.32 3.20
N ASP A 88 -8.48 -11.01 3.95
CA ASP A 88 -9.59 -10.21 3.45
C ASP A 88 -9.26 -8.71 3.55
N ILE A 89 -8.69 -8.14 2.48
CA ILE A 89 -8.31 -6.73 2.42
C ILE A 89 -9.55 -5.85 2.22
N GLN A 90 -9.99 -5.24 3.33
CA GLN A 90 -11.12 -4.32 3.36
C GLN A 90 -10.67 -2.88 3.07
N TRP A 91 -10.50 -2.56 1.79
CA TRP A 91 -10.03 -1.25 1.33
C TRP A 91 -10.87 -0.09 1.85
N LYS A 92 -10.21 0.87 2.52
CA LYS A 92 -10.79 2.15 2.89
C LYS A 92 -10.56 3.15 1.76
N ASN A 93 -11.55 3.96 1.43
CA ASN A 93 -11.49 4.97 0.37
C ASN A 93 -11.18 6.35 0.96
N ARG A 94 -10.48 7.21 0.22
CA ARG A 94 -10.24 8.62 0.56
C ARG A 94 -10.83 9.56 -0.49
#